data_AF-A0A8I0L6B4-F1
#
_entry.id   AF-A0A8I0L6B4-F1
#
_cell.length_a   1.000
_cell.length_b   1.000
_cell.length_c   1.000
_cell.angle_alpha   90.00
_cell.angle_beta   90.00
_cell.angle_gamma   90.00
#
_symmetry.space_group_name_H-M   'P 1'
#
loop_
_entity.id
_entity.type
_entity.pdbx_description
1 polymer ?
#
loop_
_entity_poly.entity_id
_entity_poly.type
_entity_poly.pdbx_seq_one_letter_code
_entity_poly.pdbx_strand_id
1 'polypeptide(L)'
;MTKRNPKLAALLSVIPGLGQFYNKRPIKGTIFFIFFISFISVFYSFLNIGFWGLFTLGTVPKLDDSRVLLAQGIISILLVAFAIM
;
A
#
# COMPACT_ATOMS: atom_id res chain seq x y z
N MET A 1 17.35 7.24 32.08
CA MET A 1 16.98 7.56 30.68
C MET A 1 17.11 6.29 29.85
N THR A 2 16.00 5.62 29.54
CA THR A 2 16.03 4.35 28.80
C THR A 2 16.60 4.58 27.40
N LYS A 3 17.78 4.02 27.11
CA LYS A 3 18.38 4.05 25.77
C LYS A 3 17.39 3.44 24.78
N ARG A 4 16.74 4.26 23.98
CA ARG A 4 15.93 3.79 22.86
C ARG A 4 16.85 3.40 21.73
N ASN A 5 16.70 2.17 21.24
CA ASN A 5 17.53 1.69 20.14
C ASN A 5 16.96 2.29 18.84
N PRO A 6 17.69 3.21 18.17
CA PRO A 6 17.20 3.82 16.93
C PRO A 6 16.98 2.79 15.82
N LYS A 7 17.67 1.63 15.88
CA LYS A 7 17.45 0.52 14.96
C LYS A 7 16.05 -0.09 15.08
N LEU A 8 15.53 -0.22 16.30
CA LEU A 8 14.17 -0.71 16.53
C LEU A 8 13.12 0.31 16.07
N ALA A 9 13.39 1.60 16.25
CA ALA A 9 12.51 2.67 15.75
C ALA A 9 12.46 2.70 14.21
N ALA A 10 13.60 2.48 13.54
CA ALA A 10 13.67 2.37 12.09
C ALA A 10 12.91 1.13 11.58
N LEU A 11 13.10 -0.03 12.24
CA LEU A 11 12.37 -1.25 11.89
C LEU A 11 10.85 -1.10 12.07
N LEU A 12 10.41 -0.43 13.14
CA LEU A 12 8.99 -0.16 13.36
C LEU A 12 8.42 0.90 12.41
N SER A 13 9.25 1.69 11.73
CA SER A 13 8.81 2.70 10.78
C SER A 13 8.53 2.15 9.37
N VAL A 14 8.81 0.86 9.12
CA VAL A 14 8.49 0.19 7.86
C VAL A 14 6.97 0.19 7.60
N ILE A 15 6.16 0.09 8.65
CA ILE A 15 4.71 0.25 8.55
C ILE A 15 4.37 1.71 8.90
N PRO A 16 3.69 2.44 8.00
CA PRO A 16 3.28 3.81 8.27
C PRO A 16 2.55 3.93 9.62
N GLY A 17 3.05 4.82 10.49
CA GLY A 17 2.49 5.08 11.81
C GLY A 17 3.08 4.28 12.97
N LEU A 18 3.60 3.05 12.78
CA LEU A 18 4.10 2.20 13.88
C LEU A 18 5.34 2.79 14.58
N GLY A 19 6.29 3.36 13.83
CA GLY A 19 7.47 4.03 14.38
C GLY A 19 7.15 5.27 15.25
N GLN A 20 6.01 5.91 15.02
CA GLN A 20 5.60 7.08 15.80
C GLN A 20 5.07 6.71 17.18
N PHE A 21 4.48 5.50 17.34
CA PHE A 21 4.12 4.96 18.65
C PHE A 21 5.36 4.69 19.51
N TYR A 22 6.45 4.18 18.92
CA TYR A 22 7.73 3.98 19.62
C TYR A 22 8.32 5.31 20.12
N ASN A 23 8.15 6.39 19.35
CA ASN A 23 8.60 7.74 19.70
C ASN A 23 7.65 8.51 20.65
N LYS A 24 6.63 7.86 21.24
CA LYS A 24 5.62 8.50 22.12
C LYS A 24 4.88 9.66 21.44
N ARG A 25 4.71 9.60 20.12
CA ARG A 25 3.90 10.55 19.33
C ARG A 25 2.65 9.84 18.79
N PRO A 26 1.74 9.38 19.67
CA PRO A 26 0.63 8.51 19.28
C PRO A 26 -0.32 9.20 18.31
N ILE A 27 -0.59 10.50 18.47
CA ILE A 27 -1.49 11.25 17.58
C ILE A 27 -1.05 11.16 16.12
N LYS A 28 0.23 11.42 15.85
CA LYS A 28 0.78 11.33 14.49
C LYS A 28 0.76 9.88 13.98
N GLY A 29 1.13 8.93 14.85
CA GLY A 29 1.12 7.51 14.52
C GLY A 29 -0.27 7.00 14.11
N THR A 30 -1.30 7.35 14.89
CA THR A 30 -2.68 6.97 14.61
C THR A 30 -3.19 7.57 13.31
N ILE A 31 -2.89 8.86 13.03
CA ILE A 31 -3.28 9.48 11.76
C ILE A 31 -2.67 8.73 10.58
N PHE A 32 -1.35 8.51 10.57
CA PHE A 32 -0.69 7.77 9.49
C PHE A 32 -1.19 6.34 9.35
N PHE A 33 -1.46 5.67 10.47
CA PHE A 33 -1.97 4.31 10.47
C PHE A 33 -3.39 4.20 9.92
N ILE A 34 -4.28 5.13 10.28
CA ILE A 34 -5.64 5.21 9.72
C ILE A 34 -5.58 5.48 8.23
N PHE A 35 -4.79 6.45 7.78
CA PHE A 35 -4.60 6.73 6.35
C PHE A 35 -4.11 5.50 5.60
N PHE A 36 -3.13 4.77 6.15
CA PHE A 36 -2.62 3.55 5.56
C PHE A 36 -3.70 2.46 5.43
N ILE A 37 -4.46 2.18 6.50
CA ILE A 37 -5.54 1.19 6.47
C ILE A 37 -6.64 1.61 5.50
N SER A 38 -7.06 2.88 5.53
CA SER A 38 -8.09 3.40 4.62
C SER A 38 -7.66 3.30 3.16
N PHE A 39 -6.40 3.63 2.86
CA PHE A 39 -5.84 3.49 1.51
C PHE A 39 -5.87 2.03 1.06
N ILE A 40 -5.33 1.11 1.85
CA ILE A 40 -5.32 -0.32 1.50
C ILE A 40 -6.76 -0.84 1.35
N SER A 41 -7.67 -0.49 2.26
CA SER A 41 -9.07 -0.95 2.21
C SER A 41 -9.79 -0.50 0.93
N VAL A 42 -9.65 0.79 0.56
CA VAL A 42 -10.31 1.35 -0.63
C VAL A 42 -9.70 0.77 -1.92
N PHE A 43 -8.38 0.64 -1.98
CA PHE A 43 -7.69 0.21 -3.20
C PHE A 43 -7.47 -1.30 -3.29
N TYR A 44 -7.82 -2.09 -2.28
CA TYR A 44 -7.58 -3.53 -2.24
C TYR A 44 -8.13 -4.26 -3.46
N SER A 45 -9.41 -4.03 -3.79
CA SER A 45 -10.07 -4.67 -4.93
C SER A 45 -9.44 -4.24 -6.26
N PHE A 46 -9.11 -2.95 -6.40
CA PHE A 46 -8.49 -2.39 -7.60
C PHE A 46 -7.07 -2.93 -7.81
N LEU A 47 -6.25 -2.97 -6.75
CA LEU A 47 -4.90 -3.52 -6.79
C LEU A 47 -4.92 -5.01 -7.11
N ASN A 48 -5.86 -5.76 -6.54
CA ASN A 48 -6.00 -7.20 -6.80
C ASN A 48 -6.25 -7.47 -8.30
N ILE A 49 -7.28 -6.82 -8.87
CA ILE A 49 -7.61 -6.99 -10.30
C ILE A 49 -6.50 -6.41 -11.19
N GLY A 50 -5.93 -5.26 -10.85
CA GLY A 50 -4.86 -4.66 -11.64
C GLY A 50 -3.59 -5.51 -11.68
N PHE A 51 -3.13 -6.03 -10.53
CA PHE A 51 -1.98 -6.93 -10.50
C PHE A 51 -2.26 -8.23 -11.23
N TRP A 52 -3.45 -8.81 -11.05
CA TRP A 52 -3.86 -9.99 -11.79
C TRP A 52 -3.91 -9.74 -13.30
N GLY A 53 -4.46 -8.60 -13.73
CA GLY A 53 -4.59 -8.18 -15.12
C GLY A 53 -3.26 -7.92 -15.81
N LEU A 54 -2.22 -7.50 -15.07
CA LEU A 54 -0.84 -7.38 -15.60
C LEU A 54 -0.25 -8.72 -16.01
N PHE A 55 -0.48 -9.78 -15.24
CA PHE A 55 0.13 -11.09 -15.47
C PHE A 55 -0.71 -11.99 -16.38
N THR A 56 -2.04 -11.89 -16.30
CA THR A 56 -2.94 -12.80 -17.02
C THR A 56 -3.47 -12.23 -18.34
N LEU A 57 -3.55 -10.89 -18.48
CA LEU A 57 -4.18 -10.20 -19.61
C LEU A 57 -5.65 -10.59 -19.88
N GLY A 58 -6.29 -11.30 -18.94
CA GLY A 58 -7.62 -11.88 -19.08
C GLY A 58 -7.58 -13.38 -19.32
N THR A 59 -8.49 -14.12 -18.70
CA THR A 59 -8.58 -15.58 -18.86
C THR A 59 -9.72 -15.99 -19.78
N VAL A 60 -10.69 -15.09 -20.02
CA VAL A 60 -11.86 -15.37 -20.85
C VAL A 60 -11.82 -14.55 -22.14
N PRO A 61 -11.55 -15.18 -23.30
CA PRO A 61 -11.55 -14.50 -24.58
C PRO A 61 -12.90 -13.86 -24.88
N LYS A 62 -12.91 -12.63 -25.41
CA LYS A 62 -14.09 -11.79 -25.75
C LYS A 62 -14.89 -11.19 -24.58
N LEU A 63 -14.66 -11.60 -23.33
CA LEU A 63 -15.22 -10.95 -22.14
C LEU A 63 -14.22 -9.98 -21.50
N ASP A 64 -12.95 -10.37 -21.50
CA ASP A 64 -11.86 -9.57 -20.95
C ASP A 64 -11.20 -8.73 -22.05
N ASP A 65 -11.33 -7.40 -21.97
CA ASP A 65 -10.55 -6.48 -22.81
C ASP A 65 -9.13 -6.37 -22.27
N SER A 66 -8.17 -7.07 -22.89
CA SER A 66 -6.77 -7.08 -22.44
C SER A 66 -6.16 -5.67 -22.34
N ARG A 67 -6.61 -4.71 -23.16
CA ARG A 67 -6.18 -3.31 -23.08
C ARG A 67 -6.62 -2.64 -21.78
N VAL A 68 -7.83 -2.94 -21.31
CA VAL A 68 -8.38 -2.40 -20.06
C VAL A 68 -7.67 -3.02 -18.86
N LEU A 69 -7.44 -4.34 -18.87
CA LEU A 69 -6.71 -5.04 -17.81
C LEU A 69 -5.26 -4.56 -17.69
N LEU A 70 -4.58 -4.33 -18.82
CA LEU A 70 -3.24 -3.74 -18.83
C LEU A 70 -3.25 -2.29 -18.30
N ALA A 71 -4.23 -1.47 -18.70
CA ALA A 71 -4.36 -0.10 -18.20
C ALA A 71 -4.60 -0.08 -16.69
N GLN A 72 -5.53 -0.90 -16.17
CA GLN A 72 -5.76 -1.08 -14.74
C GLN A 72 -4.49 -1.54 -14.01
N GLY A 73 -3.74 -2.45 -14.63
CA GLY A 73 -2.47 -2.91 -14.15
C GLY A 73 -1.41 -1.81 -13.98
N ILE A 74 -1.20 -1.01 -15.03
CA ILE A 74 -0.27 0.12 -15.01
C ILE A 74 -0.70 1.14 -13.96
N ILE A 75 -2.00 1.44 -13.86
CA ILE A 75 -2.55 2.33 -12.83
C ILE A 75 -2.29 1.77 -11.43
N SER A 76 -2.42 0.46 -11.22
CA SER A 76 -2.10 -0.18 -9.94
C SER A 76 -0.63 -0.06 -9.55
N ILE A 77 0.31 -0.16 -10.51
CA ILE A 77 1.74 0.10 -10.26
C ILE A 77 1.95 1.56 -9.85
N LEU A 78 1.37 2.50 -10.60
CA LEU A 78 1.47 3.94 -10.28
C LEU A 78 0.89 4.26 -8.91
N LEU A 79 -0.22 3.62 -8.56
CA LEU A 79 -0.90 3.80 -7.27
C LEU A 79 -0.05 3.30 -6.10
N VAL A 80 0.64 2.17 -6.26
CA VAL A 80 1.60 1.68 -5.26
C VAL A 80 2.84 2.56 -5.20
N ALA A 81 3.36 3.04 -6.33
CA ALA A 81 4.47 3.99 -6.34
C ALA A 81 4.12 5.28 -5.59
N PHE A 82 2.91 5.80 -5.79
CA PHE A 82 2.39 6.95 -5.06
C PHE A 82 2.19 6.66 -3.57
N ALA A 83 1.76 5.45 -3.19
CA ALA A 83 1.56 5.08 -1.79
C ALA A 83 2.88 4.99 -1.00
N ILE A 84 3.99 4.71 -1.68
CA ILE A 84 5.32 4.55 -1.08
C ILE A 84 6.08 5.89 -0.99
N MET A 85 5.81 6.82 -1.91
CA MET A 85 6.43 8.14 -1.98
C MET A 85 5.86 9.09 -0.92
#